data_AF-A0A1G8Q882-F1
#
_entry.id   AF-A0A1G8Q882-F1
#
_cell.length_a   1.000
_cell.length_b   1.000
_cell.length_c   1.000
_cell.angle_alpha   90.00
_cell.angle_beta   90.00
_cell.angle_gamma   90.00
#
_symmetry.space_group_name_H-M   'P 1'
#
loop_
_entity.id
_entity.type
_entity.pdbx_description
1 polymer ?
#
loop_
_entity_poly.entity_id
_entity_poly.type
_entity_poly.pdbx_seq_one_letter_code
_entity_poly.pdbx_strand_id
1 'polypeptide(L)'
;MSKDQRDKDTTPKRGPRRWWAALRRPSARYSLGGLLAVGLVAGIVLWGGFHTVVEATNTEAFCVSCHEMGDNVYPEYKQTGHYANRTGVRATCSDCHVPDAWGPKMVRKIVASRELWHKALGSIDTPEKFEAKRLELAQRVWDTMERTDSRECRNCHDFEYMDYMDQTDRALRRHQQAEEQGETCISCHKGIAHKLPDMSEVDPSLAPGGLEGEG
;
A
#
# COMPACT_ATOMS: atom_id res chain seq x y z
N MET A 1 -42.89 -2.16 -56.00
CA MET A 1 -41.55 -2.60 -56.44
C MET A 1 -40.62 -1.38 -56.41
N SER A 2 -39.94 -1.13 -55.28
CA SER A 2 -38.86 -0.14 -55.20
C SER A 2 -37.96 -0.55 -54.05
N LYS A 3 -36.83 -1.21 -54.38
CA LYS A 3 -35.78 -1.55 -53.43
C LYS A 3 -34.71 -0.48 -53.56
N ASP A 4 -34.89 0.57 -52.77
CA ASP A 4 -33.87 1.55 -52.46
C ASP A 4 -33.05 0.99 -51.28
N GLN A 5 -31.90 0.38 -51.57
CA GLN A 5 -30.97 -0.13 -50.56
C GLN A 5 -29.54 0.30 -50.88
N ARG A 6 -29.24 1.54 -50.47
CA ARG A 6 -28.19 1.89 -49.51
C ARG A 6 -26.86 1.13 -49.69
N ASP A 7 -25.92 1.81 -50.35
CA ASP A 7 -24.49 1.58 -50.18
C ASP A 7 -24.14 1.64 -48.69
N LYS A 8 -23.75 0.50 -48.12
CA LYS A 8 -23.08 0.45 -46.82
C LYS A 8 -21.58 0.44 -47.09
N ASP A 9 -21.01 1.63 -46.95
CA ASP A 9 -19.59 1.92 -46.84
C ASP A 9 -18.90 0.91 -45.89
N THR A 10 -18.26 -0.12 -46.44
CA THR A 10 -17.46 -1.08 -45.68
C THR A 10 -16.05 -0.55 -45.51
N THR A 11 -15.86 0.37 -44.57
CA THR A 11 -14.52 0.72 -44.12
C THR A 11 -13.88 -0.53 -43.49
N PRO A 12 -12.70 -0.99 -43.96
CA PRO A 12 -12.11 -2.22 -43.44
C PRO A 12 -11.63 -1.98 -42.01
N LYS A 13 -12.34 -2.58 -41.05
CA LYS A 13 -11.95 -2.59 -39.63
C LYS A 13 -10.56 -3.22 -39.51
N ARG A 14 -9.53 -2.39 -39.32
CA ARG A 14 -8.14 -2.82 -39.06
C ARG A 14 -8.08 -3.53 -37.71
N GLY A 15 -8.38 -4.83 -37.69
CA GLY A 15 -8.40 -5.63 -36.46
C GLY A 15 -7.01 -5.92 -35.87
N PRO A 16 -6.94 -6.30 -34.58
CA PRO A 16 -5.69 -6.56 -33.85
C PRO A 16 -4.83 -7.67 -34.50
N ARG A 17 -5.45 -8.59 -35.25
CA ARG A 17 -4.76 -9.68 -35.98
C ARG A 17 -3.71 -9.17 -36.97
N ARG A 18 -3.87 -7.97 -37.55
CA ARG A 18 -2.91 -7.40 -38.52
C ARG A 18 -1.63 -6.88 -37.86
N TRP A 19 -1.71 -6.35 -36.65
CA TRP A 19 -0.57 -5.85 -35.89
C TRP A 19 0.30 -7.01 -35.38
N TRP A 20 -0.33 -8.06 -34.83
CA TRP A 20 0.35 -9.29 -34.44
C TRP A 20 1.06 -9.99 -35.61
N ALA A 21 0.43 -10.00 -36.79
CA ALA A 21 1.04 -10.56 -38.00
C ALA A 21 2.23 -9.72 -38.52
N ALA A 22 2.25 -8.40 -38.26
CA ALA A 22 3.38 -7.53 -38.62
C ALA A 22 4.58 -7.74 -37.68
N LEU A 23 4.34 -7.91 -36.37
CA LEU A 23 5.39 -8.12 -35.37
C LEU A 23 6.12 -9.47 -35.51
N ARG A 24 5.47 -10.50 -36.08
CA ARG A 24 6.06 -11.83 -36.32
C ARG A 24 6.85 -11.94 -37.62
N ARG A 25 6.84 -10.92 -38.48
CA ARG A 25 7.59 -10.95 -39.75
C ARG A 25 9.04 -10.59 -39.49
N PRO A 26 10.01 -11.40 -39.95
CA PRO A 26 11.42 -11.06 -39.82
C PRO A 26 11.71 -9.74 -40.52
N SER A 27 12.50 -8.90 -39.86
CA SER A 27 12.87 -7.59 -40.37
C SER A 27 13.74 -7.74 -41.63
N ALA A 28 13.28 -7.20 -42.75
CA ALA A 28 14.05 -7.18 -44.00
C ALA A 28 15.14 -6.07 -44.02
N ARG A 29 15.17 -5.17 -43.02
CA ARG A 29 16.00 -3.94 -43.02
C ARG A 29 17.04 -3.87 -41.89
N TYR A 30 16.79 -4.54 -40.78
CA TYR A 30 17.64 -4.56 -39.59
C TYR A 30 18.14 -5.98 -39.31
N SER A 31 19.41 -6.10 -38.94
CA SER A 31 20.00 -7.38 -38.53
C SER A 31 19.37 -7.87 -37.23
N LEU A 32 19.29 -9.19 -37.06
CA LEU A 32 18.80 -9.81 -35.82
C LEU A 32 19.60 -9.34 -34.61
N GLY A 33 20.93 -9.24 -34.73
CA GLY A 33 21.80 -8.72 -33.67
C GLY A 33 21.50 -7.27 -33.29
N GLY A 34 21.23 -6.38 -34.27
CA GLY A 34 20.85 -5.00 -34.01
C GLY A 34 19.51 -4.88 -33.29
N LEU A 35 18.52 -5.68 -33.68
CA LEU A 35 17.21 -5.71 -33.01
C LEU A 35 17.31 -6.26 -31.58
N LEU A 36 18.12 -7.29 -31.36
CA LEU A 36 18.37 -7.83 -30.02
C LEU A 36 19.10 -6.81 -29.13
N ALA A 37 20.12 -6.13 -29.65
CA ALA A 37 20.84 -5.10 -28.90
C ALA A 37 19.92 -3.94 -28.50
N VAL A 38 19.11 -3.42 -29.42
CA VAL A 38 18.13 -2.36 -29.12
C VAL A 38 17.08 -2.85 -28.14
N GLY A 39 16.55 -4.07 -28.32
CA GLY A 39 15.56 -4.66 -27.42
C GLY A 39 16.10 -4.85 -26.00
N LEU A 40 17.35 -5.28 -25.86
CA LEU A 40 18.02 -5.42 -24.56
C LEU A 40 18.18 -4.06 -23.87
N VAL A 41 18.70 -3.05 -24.59
CA VAL A 41 18.86 -1.70 -24.05
C VAL A 41 17.50 -1.12 -23.64
N ALA A 42 16.49 -1.24 -24.50
CA ALA A 42 15.14 -0.81 -24.17
C ALA A 42 14.57 -1.57 -22.95
N GLY A 43 14.80 -2.88 -22.86
CA GLY A 43 14.39 -3.69 -21.72
C GLY A 43 15.02 -3.24 -20.40
N ILE A 44 16.33 -2.98 -20.39
CA ILE A 44 17.05 -2.47 -19.21
C ILE A 44 16.51 -1.11 -18.79
N VAL A 45 16.33 -0.18 -19.74
CA VAL A 45 15.81 1.16 -19.47
C VAL A 45 14.39 1.11 -18.92
N LEU A 46 13.51 0.31 -19.54
CA LEU A 46 12.12 0.18 -19.09
C LEU A 46 12.02 -0.49 -17.71
N TRP A 47 12.78 -1.56 -17.48
CA TRP A 47 12.79 -2.26 -16.20
C TRP A 47 13.37 -1.38 -15.08
N GLY A 48 14.51 -0.74 -15.33
CA GLY A 48 15.13 0.18 -14.38
C GLY A 48 14.24 1.38 -14.10
N GLY A 49 13.68 2.01 -15.13
CA GLY A 49 12.76 3.13 -14.99
C GLY A 49 11.50 2.77 -14.20
N PHE A 50 10.91 1.60 -14.49
CA PHE A 50 9.77 1.09 -13.74
C PHE A 50 10.09 0.88 -12.27
N HIS A 51 11.21 0.21 -11.94
CA HIS A 51 11.60 -0.04 -10.56
C HIS A 51 11.89 1.27 -9.81
N THR A 52 12.57 2.22 -10.45
CA THR A 52 12.82 3.55 -9.88
C THR A 52 11.52 4.28 -9.56
N VAL A 53 10.49 4.23 -10.41
CA VAL A 53 9.19 4.84 -10.12
C VAL A 53 8.49 4.12 -8.96
N VAL A 54 8.55 2.79 -8.93
CA VAL A 54 7.98 1.99 -7.84
C VAL A 54 8.62 2.38 -6.51
N GLU A 55 9.93 2.61 -6.48
CA GLU A 55 10.65 2.99 -5.27
C GLU A 55 10.47 4.46 -4.89
N ALA A 56 10.47 5.37 -5.87
CA ALA A 56 10.18 6.78 -5.63
C ALA A 56 8.80 6.98 -4.96
N THR A 57 7.82 6.16 -5.36
CA THR A 57 6.47 6.16 -4.78
C THR A 57 6.35 5.46 -3.43
N ASN A 58 7.45 4.92 -2.87
CA ASN A 58 7.53 4.42 -1.49
C ASN A 58 8.19 5.43 -0.54
N THR A 59 8.68 6.57 -1.03
CA THR A 59 9.36 7.53 -0.17
C THR A 59 8.38 8.31 0.72
N GLU A 60 8.78 8.66 1.94
CA GLU A 60 8.02 9.53 2.84
C GLU A 60 7.65 10.85 2.14
N ALA A 61 8.59 11.43 1.39
CA ALA A 61 8.37 12.65 0.61
C ALA A 61 7.24 12.52 -0.42
N PHE A 62 7.13 11.37 -1.10
CA PHE A 62 6.01 11.10 -1.99
C PHE A 62 4.70 10.94 -1.20
N CYS A 63 4.70 10.16 -0.12
CA CYS A 63 3.51 9.93 0.69
C CYS A 63 2.89 11.24 1.20
N VAL A 64 3.72 12.18 1.68
CA VAL A 64 3.26 13.47 2.23
C VAL A 64 3.12 14.58 1.18
N SER A 65 3.40 14.28 -0.10
CA SER A 65 3.21 15.25 -1.19
C SER A 65 1.73 15.58 -1.43
N CYS A 66 0.83 14.71 -0.99
CA CYS A 66 -0.61 14.97 -0.95
C CYS A 66 -0.97 15.63 0.38
N HIS A 67 -1.70 16.75 0.31
CA HIS A 67 -2.11 17.51 1.51
C HIS A 67 -2.95 16.68 2.48
N GLU A 68 -3.71 15.69 2.01
CA GLU A 68 -4.47 14.78 2.87
C GLU A 68 -3.58 13.99 3.82
N MET A 69 -2.39 13.61 3.39
CA MET A 69 -1.42 12.91 4.24
C MET A 69 -0.55 13.91 5.00
N GLY A 70 -0.13 14.99 4.34
CA GLY A 70 0.74 16.02 4.90
C GLY A 70 0.11 16.83 6.03
N ASP A 71 -1.19 17.12 5.96
CA ASP A 71 -1.89 17.97 6.93
C ASP A 71 -2.49 17.16 8.09
N ASN A 72 -2.87 15.90 7.85
CA ASN A 72 -3.55 15.06 8.83
C ASN A 72 -2.60 14.09 9.55
N VAL A 73 -2.18 13.02 8.87
CA VAL A 73 -1.48 11.89 9.52
C VAL A 73 0.01 12.15 9.76
N TYR A 74 0.66 12.98 8.94
CA TYR A 74 2.09 13.27 9.10
C TYR A 74 2.42 14.04 10.39
N PRO A 75 1.66 15.08 10.81
CA PRO A 75 1.83 15.73 12.11
C PRO A 75 1.67 14.77 13.30
N GLU A 76 0.78 13.78 13.19
CA GLU A 76 0.57 12.75 14.21
C GLU A 76 1.78 11.80 14.29
N TYR A 77 2.24 11.30 13.14
CA TYR A 77 3.41 10.42 13.05
C TYR A 77 4.68 11.06 13.63
N LYS A 78 4.87 12.37 13.43
CA LYS A 78 6.01 13.11 14.00
C LYS A 78 6.10 13.06 15.53
N GLN A 79 5.00 12.75 16.22
CA GLN A 79 4.94 12.66 17.68
C GLN A 79 5.26 11.26 18.20
N THR A 80 5.63 10.33 17.32
CA THR A 80 5.78 8.89 17.66
C THR A 80 7.25 8.49 17.75
N GLY A 81 7.51 7.36 18.40
CA GLY A 81 8.84 6.73 18.44
C GLY A 81 9.36 6.29 17.07
N HIS A 82 8.47 6.05 16.10
CA HIS A 82 8.86 5.71 14.73
C HIS A 82 9.45 6.90 13.98
N TYR A 83 9.07 8.13 14.34
CA TYR A 83 9.67 9.35 13.80
C TYR A 83 10.95 9.76 14.52
N ALA A 84 10.94 9.78 15.86
CA ALA A 84 12.07 10.20 16.68
C ALA A 84 12.34 9.17 17.79
N ASN A 85 13.51 8.54 17.75
CA ASN A 85 13.94 7.57 18.75
C ASN A 85 15.43 7.67 19.04
N ARG A 86 15.84 6.97 20.10
CA ARG A 86 17.22 6.94 20.62
C ARG A 86 18.26 6.33 19.67
N THR A 87 17.84 5.52 18.69
CA THR A 87 18.75 4.78 17.81
C THR A 87 19.06 5.50 16.50
N GLY A 88 18.22 6.48 16.12
CA GLY A 88 18.34 7.19 14.84
C GLY A 88 17.81 6.42 13.62
N VAL A 89 17.34 5.17 13.80
CA VAL A 89 16.69 4.37 12.74
C VAL A 89 15.20 4.66 12.75
N ARG A 90 14.63 5.06 11.61
CA ARG A 90 13.22 5.45 11.50
C ARG A 90 12.45 4.46 10.64
N ALA A 91 11.25 4.12 11.06
CA ALA A 91 10.25 3.51 10.20
C ALA A 91 9.39 4.63 9.62
N THR A 92 9.42 4.75 8.30
CA THR A 92 8.70 5.74 7.50
C THR A 92 7.34 5.20 7.03
N CYS A 93 6.62 5.99 6.24
CA CYS A 93 5.27 5.64 5.79
C CYS A 93 5.20 4.27 5.10
N SER A 94 6.15 3.97 4.21
CA SER A 94 6.13 2.74 3.42
C SER A 94 6.49 1.51 4.23
N ASP A 95 7.37 1.64 5.23
CA ASP A 95 7.77 0.53 6.10
C ASP A 95 6.57 -0.11 6.82
N CYS A 96 5.50 0.65 7.06
CA CYS A 96 4.25 0.16 7.66
C CYS A 96 3.09 -0.04 6.66
N HIS A 97 2.99 0.78 5.61
CA HIS A 97 1.82 0.78 4.70
C HIS A 97 2.06 0.10 3.34
N VAL A 98 3.30 -0.26 3.03
CA VAL A 98 3.69 -0.89 1.76
C VAL A 98 4.48 -2.16 2.07
N PRO A 99 3.99 -3.34 1.67
CA PRO A 99 4.73 -4.58 1.91
C PRO A 99 6.10 -4.57 1.22
N ASP A 100 7.13 -5.14 1.86
CA ASP A 100 8.45 -5.26 1.24
C ASP A 100 8.52 -6.30 0.14
N ALA A 101 7.86 -7.44 0.37
CA ALA A 101 7.79 -8.53 -0.59
C ALA A 101 7.14 -8.07 -1.91
N TRP A 102 7.80 -8.39 -3.04
CA TRP A 102 7.42 -7.88 -4.36
C TRP A 102 5.95 -8.13 -4.73
N GLY A 103 5.45 -9.36 -4.53
CA GLY A 103 4.07 -9.71 -4.87
C GLY A 103 3.04 -8.84 -4.12
N PRO A 104 3.01 -8.89 -2.78
CA PRO A 104 2.15 -8.03 -1.97
C PRO A 104 2.33 -6.53 -2.22
N LYS A 105 3.57 -6.06 -2.42
CA LYS A 105 3.90 -4.67 -2.79
C LYS A 105 3.13 -4.24 -4.04
N MET A 106 3.18 -5.05 -5.09
CA MET A 106 2.50 -4.74 -6.35
C MET A 106 0.97 -4.79 -6.21
N VAL A 107 0.43 -5.73 -5.44
CA VAL A 107 -1.02 -5.75 -5.14
C VAL A 107 -1.44 -4.47 -4.42
N ARG A 108 -0.71 -4.04 -3.38
CA ARG A 108 -0.99 -2.80 -2.64
C ARG A 108 -0.92 -1.58 -3.56
N LYS A 109 0.06 -1.49 -4.45
CA LYS A 109 0.19 -0.39 -5.44
C LYS A 109 -0.96 -0.35 -6.43
N ILE A 110 -1.46 -1.50 -6.87
CA ILE A 110 -2.66 -1.58 -7.72
C ILE A 110 -3.89 -1.11 -6.92
N VAL A 111 -4.08 -1.59 -5.70
CA VAL A 111 -5.21 -1.16 -4.84
C VAL A 111 -5.13 0.34 -4.53
N ALA A 112 -3.92 0.87 -4.32
CA ALA A 112 -3.65 2.29 -4.09
C ALA A 112 -4.09 3.20 -5.24
N SER A 113 -4.24 2.68 -6.47
CA SER A 113 -4.73 3.51 -7.58
C SER A 113 -6.13 4.07 -7.32
N ARG A 114 -6.90 3.46 -6.41
CA ARG A 114 -8.19 3.97 -5.93
C ARG A 114 -8.04 5.26 -5.12
N GLU A 115 -6.91 5.45 -4.44
CA GLU A 115 -6.62 6.67 -3.68
C GLU A 115 -6.50 7.87 -4.63
N LEU A 116 -5.91 7.69 -5.82
CA LEU A 116 -5.86 8.71 -6.86
C LEU A 116 -7.26 9.07 -7.39
N TRP A 117 -8.15 8.09 -7.51
CA TRP A 117 -9.55 8.32 -7.86
C TRP A 117 -10.26 9.13 -6.77
N HIS A 118 -10.08 8.78 -5.50
CA HIS A 118 -10.67 9.51 -4.37
C HIS A 118 -10.07 10.90 -4.16
N LYS A 119 -8.80 11.09 -4.52
CA LYS A 119 -8.14 12.40 -4.62
C LYS A 119 -8.83 13.27 -5.65
N ALA A 120 -9.06 12.75 -6.86
CA ALA A 120 -9.77 13.48 -7.92
C ALA A 120 -11.22 13.83 -7.54
N LEU A 121 -11.87 12.99 -6.73
CA LEU A 121 -13.21 13.24 -6.19
C LEU A 121 -13.24 14.16 -4.95
N GLY A 122 -12.09 14.49 -4.34
CA GLY A 122 -12.05 15.27 -3.10
C GLY A 122 -12.74 14.56 -1.93
N SER A 123 -12.59 13.23 -1.83
CA SER A 123 -13.33 12.42 -0.84
C SER A 123 -12.90 12.65 0.61
N ILE A 124 -11.67 13.15 0.83
CA ILE A 124 -11.05 13.45 2.12
C ILE A 124 -10.11 14.68 2.03
N ASP A 125 -10.43 15.62 1.13
CA ASP A 125 -9.56 16.76 0.79
C ASP A 125 -9.57 17.90 1.84
N THR A 126 -10.35 17.78 2.91
CA THR A 126 -10.31 18.68 4.07
C THR A 126 -10.16 17.87 5.36
N PRO A 127 -9.62 18.46 6.45
CA PRO A 127 -9.50 17.78 7.74
C PRO A 127 -10.84 17.24 8.25
N GLU A 128 -11.95 17.95 8.03
CA GLU A 128 -13.28 17.53 8.48
C GLU A 128 -13.76 16.30 7.71
N LYS A 129 -13.53 16.26 6.39
CA LYS A 129 -13.86 15.08 5.58
C LYS A 129 -12.97 13.89 5.91
N PHE A 130 -11.69 14.14 6.20
CA PHE A 130 -10.77 13.09 6.66
C PHE A 130 -11.24 12.51 7.99
N GLU A 131 -11.54 13.36 8.98
CA GLU A 131 -12.00 12.93 10.30
C GLU A 131 -13.32 12.16 10.22
N ALA A 132 -14.27 12.63 9.39
CA ALA A 132 -15.53 11.93 9.15
C ALA A 132 -15.37 10.51 8.57
N LYS A 133 -14.21 10.21 7.96
CA LYS A 133 -13.87 8.89 7.42
C LYS A 133 -12.75 8.19 8.19
N ARG A 134 -12.22 8.78 9.27
CA ARG A 134 -11.01 8.27 9.94
C ARG A 134 -11.19 6.83 10.38
N LEU A 135 -12.32 6.51 11.00
CA LEU A 135 -12.62 5.15 11.46
C LEU A 135 -12.65 4.16 10.29
N GLU A 136 -13.37 4.48 9.21
CA GLU A 136 -13.44 3.65 7.99
C GLU A 136 -12.06 3.41 7.37
N LEU A 137 -11.22 4.45 7.31
CA LEU A 137 -9.87 4.36 6.76
C LEU A 137 -8.94 3.55 7.66
N ALA A 138 -8.99 3.78 8.97
CA ALA A 138 -8.19 3.06 9.95
C ALA A 138 -8.54 1.57 9.95
N GLN A 139 -9.84 1.23 9.95
CA GLN A 139 -10.31 -0.15 9.92
C GLN A 139 -9.77 -0.91 8.71
N ARG A 140 -9.79 -0.31 7.52
CA ARG A 140 -9.21 -0.94 6.31
C ARG A 140 -7.72 -1.27 6.45
N VAL A 141 -6.97 -0.40 7.11
CA VAL A 141 -5.54 -0.62 7.36
C VAL A 141 -5.36 -1.71 8.41
N TRP A 142 -6.09 -1.65 9.52
CA TRP A 142 -6.04 -2.65 10.59
C TRP A 142 -6.45 -4.03 10.08
N ASP A 143 -7.57 -4.16 9.38
CA ASP A 143 -8.02 -5.43 8.79
C ASP A 143 -6.96 -6.00 7.83
N THR A 144 -6.24 -5.13 7.11
CA THR A 144 -5.15 -5.56 6.24
C THR A 144 -3.99 -6.10 7.07
N MET A 145 -3.55 -5.36 8.09
CA MET A 145 -2.47 -5.75 8.99
C MET A 145 -2.81 -7.02 9.77
N GLU A 146 -4.03 -7.18 10.27
CA GLU A 146 -4.50 -8.40 10.98
C GLU A 146 -4.45 -9.61 10.04
N ARG A 147 -5.03 -9.51 8.83
CA ARG A 147 -5.02 -10.64 7.87
C ARG A 147 -3.64 -11.02 7.36
N THR A 148 -2.67 -10.12 7.46
CA THR A 148 -1.27 -10.38 7.06
C THR A 148 -0.36 -10.63 8.24
N ASP A 149 -0.91 -10.96 9.42
CA ASP A 149 -0.15 -11.22 10.65
C ASP A 149 0.86 -10.11 10.98
N SER A 150 0.42 -8.86 10.81
CA SER A 150 1.25 -7.66 11.00
C SER A 150 2.63 -7.76 10.32
N ARG A 151 2.72 -8.39 9.13
CA ARG A 151 3.96 -8.62 8.38
C ARG A 151 4.90 -7.41 8.38
N GLU A 152 4.38 -6.23 8.12
CA GLU A 152 5.16 -4.99 8.06
C GLU A 152 5.72 -4.58 9.43
N CYS A 153 4.99 -4.83 10.53
CA CYS A 153 5.50 -4.65 11.88
C CYS A 153 6.64 -5.65 12.18
N ARG A 154 6.45 -6.91 11.78
CA ARG A 154 7.38 -8.02 12.05
C ARG A 154 8.71 -7.92 11.31
N ASN A 155 8.78 -7.10 10.24
CA ASN A 155 10.05 -6.77 9.60
C ASN A 155 11.07 -6.15 10.58
N CYS A 156 10.58 -5.50 11.65
CA CYS A 156 11.41 -4.87 12.68
C CYS A 156 11.10 -5.36 14.11
N HIS A 157 9.87 -5.85 14.35
CA HIS A 157 9.36 -6.28 15.66
C HIS A 157 8.88 -7.73 15.59
N ASP A 158 9.78 -8.68 15.79
CA ASP A 158 9.44 -10.10 15.85
C ASP A 158 9.50 -10.61 17.30
N PHE A 159 8.52 -11.44 17.69
CA PHE A 159 8.49 -12.05 19.02
C PHE A 159 9.77 -12.85 19.31
N GLU A 160 10.39 -13.48 18.30
CA GLU A 160 11.64 -14.24 18.45
C GLU A 160 12.82 -13.35 18.89
N TYR A 161 12.84 -12.09 18.46
CA TYR A 161 13.95 -11.16 18.68
C TYR A 161 13.67 -10.10 19.74
N MET A 162 12.49 -10.11 20.36
CA MET A 162 12.18 -9.20 21.45
C MET A 162 12.94 -9.58 22.71
N ASP A 163 13.63 -8.60 23.31
CA ASP A 163 14.14 -8.78 24.66
C ASP A 163 12.99 -8.63 25.66
N TYR A 164 12.51 -9.78 26.13
CA TYR A 164 11.45 -9.89 27.11
C TYR A 164 11.84 -9.39 28.51
N MET A 165 13.14 -9.36 28.84
CA MET A 165 13.63 -8.92 30.15
C MET A 165 13.67 -7.39 30.26
N ASP A 166 13.83 -6.70 29.14
CA ASP A 166 13.78 -5.24 29.05
C ASP A 166 12.34 -4.68 29.00
N GLN A 167 11.33 -5.55 29.06
CA GLN A 167 9.92 -5.16 29.07
C GLN A 167 9.39 -5.03 30.50
N THR A 168 8.36 -4.19 30.68
CA THR A 168 7.58 -4.20 31.93
C THR A 168 6.88 -5.55 32.11
N ASP A 169 6.69 -5.99 33.36
CA ASP A 169 6.01 -7.25 33.70
C ASP A 169 4.66 -7.44 32.99
N ARG A 170 3.90 -6.35 32.81
CA ARG A 170 2.61 -6.39 32.09
C ARG A 170 2.81 -6.65 30.60
N ALA A 171 3.76 -5.94 29.97
CA ALA A 171 4.05 -6.10 28.55
C ALA A 171 4.61 -7.50 28.26
N LEU A 172 5.53 -7.98 29.08
CA LEU A 172 6.07 -9.34 29.02
C LEU A 172 4.95 -10.38 28.96
N ARG A 173 4.05 -10.40 29.96
CA ARG A 173 2.95 -11.36 30.01
C ARG A 173 2.02 -11.26 28.81
N ARG A 174 1.72 -10.03 28.36
CA ARG A 174 0.82 -9.81 27.21
C ARG A 174 1.46 -10.23 25.89
N HIS A 175 2.74 -9.95 25.67
CA HIS A 175 3.43 -10.39 24.46
C HIS A 175 3.61 -11.91 24.42
N GLN A 176 3.96 -12.55 25.54
CA GLN A 176 4.01 -14.03 25.61
C GLN A 176 2.66 -14.65 25.30
N GLN A 177 1.58 -14.13 25.90
CA GLN A 177 0.22 -14.60 25.62
C GLN A 177 -0.13 -14.40 24.13
N ALA A 178 0.18 -13.24 23.57
CA ALA A 178 -0.09 -12.94 22.16
C ALA A 178 0.66 -13.90 21.23
N GLU A 179 1.91 -14.20 21.52
CA GLU A 179 2.72 -15.19 20.76
C GLU A 179 2.09 -16.60 20.85
N GLU A 180 1.73 -17.06 22.05
CA GLU A 180 1.08 -18.36 22.26
C GLU A 180 -0.28 -18.47 21.57
N GLN A 181 -1.04 -17.38 21.51
CA GLN A 181 -2.39 -17.34 20.93
C GLN A 181 -2.39 -17.02 19.43
N GLY A 182 -1.22 -16.73 18.85
CA GLY A 182 -1.10 -16.34 17.45
C GLY A 182 -1.76 -15.00 17.14
N GLU A 183 -1.77 -14.07 18.10
CA GLU A 183 -2.28 -12.72 17.89
C GLU A 183 -1.31 -11.88 17.04
N THR A 184 -1.89 -10.95 16.28
CA THR A 184 -1.12 -10.00 15.46
C THR A 184 -0.77 -8.75 16.26
N CYS A 185 0.32 -8.07 15.94
CA CYS A 185 0.73 -6.85 16.66
C CYS A 185 -0.37 -5.79 16.69
N ILE A 186 -1.11 -5.65 15.58
CA ILE A 186 -2.15 -4.62 15.42
C ILE A 186 -3.43 -4.92 16.20
N SER A 187 -3.63 -6.14 16.74
CA SER A 187 -4.80 -6.45 17.58
C SER A 187 -4.86 -5.53 18.80
N CYS A 188 -3.69 -5.30 19.41
CA CYS A 188 -3.52 -4.43 20.56
C CYS A 188 -3.00 -3.03 20.19
N HIS A 189 -2.08 -2.93 19.23
CA HIS A 189 -1.36 -1.67 18.93
C HIS A 189 -2.06 -0.76 17.90
N LYS A 190 -3.40 -0.64 17.95
CA LYS A 190 -4.10 0.33 17.10
C LYS A 190 -3.80 1.76 17.57
N GLY A 191 -3.66 2.68 16.62
CA GLY A 191 -3.30 4.07 16.93
C GLY A 191 -1.82 4.29 17.28
N ILE A 192 -0.93 3.34 16.94
CA ILE A 192 0.51 3.42 17.25
C ILE A 192 1.23 4.60 16.58
N ALA A 193 0.84 4.95 15.35
CA ALA A 193 1.48 6.01 14.57
C ALA A 193 0.58 7.23 14.35
N HIS A 194 -0.73 7.07 14.53
CA HIS A 194 -1.75 8.04 14.17
C HIS A 194 -2.81 8.09 15.29
N LYS A 195 -3.46 9.24 15.44
CA LYS A 195 -4.52 9.44 16.42
C LYS A 195 -5.60 8.37 16.21
N LEU A 196 -5.95 7.68 17.30
CA LEU A 196 -7.01 6.69 17.30
C LEU A 196 -8.35 7.38 16.96
N PRO A 197 -9.13 6.85 15.99
CA PRO A 197 -10.47 7.37 15.70
C PRO A 197 -11.39 7.25 16.90
N ASP A 198 -12.51 7.98 16.84
CA ASP A 198 -13.63 7.74 17.76
C ASP A 198 -14.13 6.30 17.57
N MET A 199 -14.08 5.51 18.64
CA MET A 199 -14.47 4.10 18.67
C MET A 199 -15.85 3.89 19.30
N SER A 200 -16.59 4.95 19.63
CA SER A 200 -17.88 4.86 20.33
C SER A 200 -18.96 4.06 19.58
N GLU A 201 -18.84 3.98 18.25
CA GLU A 201 -19.75 3.22 17.38
C GLU A 201 -19.24 1.80 17.04
N VAL A 202 -18.05 1.42 17.51
CA VAL A 202 -17.46 0.10 17.31
C VAL A 202 -17.79 -0.80 18.50
N ASP A 203 -18.05 -2.08 18.24
CA ASP A 203 -18.20 -3.09 19.30
C ASP A 203 -17.02 -2.97 20.27
N PRO A 204 -17.25 -2.73 21.58
CA PRO A 204 -16.19 -2.58 22.58
C PRO A 204 -15.23 -3.78 22.64
N SER A 205 -15.66 -4.97 22.22
CA SER A 205 -14.80 -6.16 22.14
C SER A 205 -13.79 -6.12 20.98
N LEU A 206 -14.02 -5.25 19.98
CA LEU A 206 -13.14 -5.05 18.82
C LEU A 206 -12.25 -3.80 18.95
N ALA A 207 -12.49 -2.99 19.99
CA ALA A 207 -11.67 -1.84 20.32
C ALA A 207 -10.26 -2.30 20.77
N PRO A 208 -9.20 -1.56 20.43
CA PRO A 208 -7.84 -1.91 20.82
C PRO A 208 -7.70 -1.98 22.34
N GLY A 209 -7.23 -3.13 22.81
CA GLY A 209 -7.19 -3.47 24.21
C GLY A 209 -8.57 -3.91 24.68
N GLY A 210 -8.80 -5.23 24.65
CA GLY A 210 -9.91 -5.85 25.37
C GLY A 210 -9.86 -5.41 26.84
N LEU A 211 -10.63 -4.38 27.16
CA LEU A 211 -11.00 -4.03 28.52
C LEU A 211 -12.22 -4.86 28.87
N GLU A 212 -12.01 -6.17 28.98
CA GLU A 212 -12.75 -6.95 29.95
C GLU A 212 -12.23 -6.49 31.32
N GLY A 213 -13.14 -5.92 32.10
CA GLY A 213 -12.82 -5.24 33.34
C GLY A 213 -12.25 -6.17 34.40
N GLU A 214 -11.12 -5.76 34.96
CA GLU A 214 -10.64 -6.08 36.30
C GLU A 214 -9.92 -4.78 36.73
N GLY A 215 -10.40 -4.03 37.71
CA GLY A 215 -10.43 -4.44 39.11
C GLY A 215 -9.12 -4.03 39.75
#